data_AF-A0A950C0V8-F1
#
_entry.id   AF-A0A950C0V8-F1
#
_cell.length_a   1.000
_cell.length_b   1.000
_cell.length_c   1.000
_cell.angle_alpha   90.00
_cell.angle_beta   90.00
_cell.angle_gamma   90.00
#
_symmetry.space_group_name_H-M   'P 1'
#
loop_
_entity.id
_entity.type
_entity.pdbx_description
1 polymer ?
#
loop_
_entity_poly.entity_id
_entity_poly.type
_entity_poly.pdbx_seq_one_letter_code
_entity_poly.pdbx_strand_id
1 'polypeptide(L)'
;MGPYSMDLRERVAAVIDEGEGSQRQVAKRFRVSVSFVTRLLQRRRDAGTLAPKPHGGGPRPVLGFPEQVRLAMLIAEHPDATLNQLKEWGGFACTLTT
;
A
#
# COMPACT_ATOMS: atom_id res chain seq x y z
N MET A 1 7.91 -3.59 -1.14
CA MET A 1 8.30 -3.60 -2.57
C MET A 1 7.43 -2.59 -3.31
N GLY A 2 8.03 -1.64 -4.03
CA GLY A 2 7.30 -0.61 -4.78
C GLY A 2 6.81 -1.11 -6.14
N PRO A 3 5.89 -0.38 -6.81
CA PRO A 3 5.51 -0.69 -8.18
C PRO A 3 6.70 -0.48 -9.14
N TYR A 4 6.70 -1.20 -10.27
CA TYR A 4 7.60 -0.89 -11.39
C TYR A 4 7.41 0.55 -11.88
N SER A 5 8.51 1.13 -12.38
CA SER A 5 8.58 2.49 -12.92
C SER A 5 7.60 2.72 -14.08
N MET A 6 7.27 3.99 -14.31
CA MET A 6 6.42 4.38 -15.45
C MET A 6 7.07 4.04 -16.79
N ASP A 7 8.36 4.30 -16.94
CA ASP A 7 9.12 3.94 -18.15
C ASP A 7 8.95 2.46 -18.53
N LEU A 8 9.11 1.54 -17.56
CA LEU A 8 8.96 0.11 -17.84
C LEU A 8 7.53 -0.24 -18.28
N ARG A 9 6.53 0.38 -17.64
CA ARG A 9 5.11 0.16 -17.98
C ARG A 9 4.78 0.67 -19.37
N GLU A 10 5.25 1.85 -19.73
CA GLU A 10 5.04 2.46 -21.04
C GLU A 10 5.68 1.65 -22.15
N ARG A 11 6.94 1.22 -21.98
CA ARG A 11 7.64 0.39 -22.96
C ARG A 11 6.98 -0.97 -23.15
N VAL A 12 6.51 -1.60 -22.07
CA VAL A 12 5.77 -2.87 -22.15
C VAL A 12 4.44 -2.67 -22.89
N ALA A 13 3.72 -1.59 -22.61
CA ALA A 13 2.46 -1.29 -23.27
C ALA A 13 2.64 -1.00 -24.76
N ALA A 14 3.68 -0.24 -25.15
CA ALA A 14 3.99 0.07 -26.54
C ALA A 14 4.24 -1.19 -27.39
N VAL A 15 5.09 -2.10 -26.91
CA VAL A 15 5.39 -3.38 -27.61
C VAL A 15 4.13 -4.23 -27.81
N ILE A 16 3.19 -4.19 -26.85
CA ILE A 16 1.92 -4.92 -26.98
C ILE A 16 1.00 -4.24 -27.99
N ASP A 17 0.95 -2.90 -28.00
CA ASP A 17 0.15 -2.14 -28.96
C ASP A 17 0.66 -2.31 -30.41
N GLU A 18 1.96 -2.48 -30.58
CA GLU A 18 2.62 -2.79 -31.87
C GLU A 18 2.33 -4.23 -32.34
N GLY A 19 1.70 -5.07 -31.51
CA GLY A 19 1.39 -6.46 -31.83
C GLY A 19 2.62 -7.37 -31.85
N GLU A 20 3.73 -6.96 -31.23
CA GLU A 20 4.99 -7.71 -31.19
C GLU A 20 4.91 -8.90 -30.20
N GLY A 21 4.16 -9.92 -30.60
CA GLY A 21 4.09 -11.22 -29.92
C GLY A 21 3.08 -11.29 -28.78
N SER A 22 3.02 -12.48 -28.17
CA SER A 22 2.12 -12.78 -27.05
C SER A 22 2.57 -12.12 -25.75
N GLN A 23 1.65 -11.93 -24.80
CA GLN A 23 1.96 -11.42 -23.44
C GLN A 23 3.10 -12.19 -22.75
N ARG A 24 3.24 -13.50 -23.03
CA ARG A 24 4.32 -14.33 -22.50
C ARG A 24 5.68 -13.98 -23.10
N GLN A 25 5.74 -13.72 -24.40
CA GLN A 25 6.97 -13.29 -25.08
C GLN A 25 7.40 -11.91 -24.61
N VAL A 26 6.46 -10.97 -24.47
CA VAL A 26 6.72 -9.63 -23.93
C VAL A 26 7.22 -9.72 -22.49
N ALA A 27 6.58 -10.50 -21.63
CA ALA A 27 7.02 -10.71 -20.25
C ALA A 27 8.47 -11.23 -20.18
N LYS A 28 8.82 -12.21 -21.03
CA LYS A 28 10.19 -12.73 -21.14
C LYS A 28 11.17 -11.66 -21.63
N ARG A 29 10.82 -10.88 -22.65
CA ARG A 29 11.65 -9.78 -23.22
C ARG A 29 12.00 -8.75 -22.15
N PHE A 30 11.04 -8.34 -21.35
CA PHE A 30 11.22 -7.34 -20.30
C PHE A 30 11.62 -7.92 -18.93
N ARG A 31 11.80 -9.24 -18.82
CA ARG A 31 12.13 -9.96 -17.57
C ARG A 31 11.14 -9.67 -16.44
N VAL A 32 9.86 -9.52 -16.77
CA VAL A 32 8.77 -9.30 -15.83
C VAL A 32 7.86 -10.53 -15.78
N SER A 33 7.00 -10.61 -14.76
CA SER A 33 6.01 -11.68 -14.71
C SER A 33 4.90 -11.47 -15.75
N VAL A 34 4.34 -12.57 -16.26
CA VAL A 34 3.14 -12.50 -17.13
C VAL A 34 1.98 -11.84 -16.40
N SER A 35 1.83 -12.11 -15.10
CA SER A 35 0.82 -11.47 -14.25
C SER A 35 0.94 -9.95 -14.19
N PHE A 36 2.16 -9.40 -14.23
CA PHE A 36 2.36 -7.96 -14.32
C PHE A 36 1.82 -7.40 -15.64
N VAL A 37 2.14 -8.05 -16.76
CA VAL A 37 1.66 -7.64 -18.09
C VAL A 37 0.13 -7.68 -18.15
N THR A 38 -0.48 -8.78 -17.69
CA THR A 38 -1.95 -8.90 -17.66
C THR A 38 -2.59 -7.83 -16.79
N ARG A 39 -2.05 -7.55 -15.60
CA ARG A 39 -2.57 -6.50 -14.70
C ARG A 39 -2.36 -5.08 -15.25
N LEU A 40 -1.28 -4.86 -15.99
CA LEU A 40 -1.01 -3.59 -16.65
C LEU A 40 -2.07 -3.29 -17.73
N LEU A 41 -2.34 -4.26 -18.60
CA LEU A 41 -3.38 -4.15 -19.63
C LEU A 41 -4.78 -4.01 -19.00
N GLN A 42 -5.07 -4.76 -17.93
CA GLN A 42 -6.31 -4.60 -17.17
C GLN A 42 -6.46 -3.17 -16.63
N ARG A 43 -5.41 -2.62 -16.02
CA ARG A 43 -5.43 -1.25 -15.50
C ARG A 43 -5.64 -0.21 -16.60
N ARG A 44 -5.03 -0.40 -17.77
CA ARG A 44 -5.23 0.46 -18.94
C ARG A 44 -6.69 0.43 -19.40
N ARG A 45 -7.31 -0.76 -19.48
CA ARG A 45 -8.72 -0.92 -19.87
C ARG A 45 -9.68 -0.30 -18.86
N ASP A 46 -9.47 -0.58 -17.57
CA ASP A 46 -10.42 -0.18 -16.53
C ASP A 46 -10.33 1.30 -16.15
N ALA A 47 -9.13 1.87 -16.19
CA ALA A 47 -8.85 3.20 -15.65
C ALA A 47 -8.19 4.16 -16.66
N GLY A 48 -7.99 3.74 -17.91
CA GLY A 48 -7.38 4.57 -18.96
C GLY A 48 -5.92 4.96 -18.69
N THR A 49 -5.25 4.33 -17.73
CA THR A 49 -3.90 4.72 -17.29
C THR A 49 -2.98 3.52 -17.10
N LEU A 50 -1.68 3.72 -17.31
CA LEU A 50 -0.63 2.75 -16.97
C LEU A 50 -0.10 2.96 -15.55
N ALA A 51 -0.47 4.06 -14.89
CA ALA A 51 0.02 4.42 -13.58
C ALA A 51 -0.30 3.35 -12.52
N PRO A 52 0.61 3.08 -11.57
CA PRO A 52 0.33 2.19 -10.45
C PRO A 52 -0.89 2.67 -9.66
N LYS A 53 -1.53 1.75 -8.95
CA LYS A 53 -2.57 2.12 -7.98
C LYS A 53 -1.85 2.82 -6.82
N PRO A 54 -2.39 3.93 -6.27
CA PRO A 54 -1.90 4.45 -5.00
C PRO A 54 -1.85 3.34 -3.98
N HIS A 55 -0.90 3.40 -3.05
CA HIS A 55 -0.88 2.46 -1.95
C HIS A 55 -2.21 2.57 -1.20
N GLY A 56 -2.88 1.44 -0.96
CA GLY A 56 -4.22 1.43 -0.37
C GLY A 56 -4.28 1.93 1.08
N GLY A 57 -3.11 2.21 1.67
CA GLY A 57 -2.96 2.54 3.08
C GLY A 57 -3.08 1.31 3.97
N GLY A 58 -2.86 1.54 5.26
CA GLY A 58 -3.20 0.58 6.31
C GLY A 58 -4.62 0.83 6.84
N PRO A 59 -5.10 -0.02 7.76
CA PRO A 59 -6.33 0.25 8.51
C PRO A 59 -6.25 1.62 9.20
N ARG A 60 -7.41 2.25 9.42
CA ARG A 60 -7.47 3.51 10.16
C ARG A 60 -6.94 3.29 11.59
N PRO A 61 -6.20 4.25 12.17
CA PRO A 61 -5.79 4.17 13.57
C PRO A 61 -7.01 3.96 14.48
N VAL A 62 -6.86 3.09 15.47
CA VAL A 62 -7.94 2.81 16.45
C VAL A 62 -8.18 4.01 17.36
N LEU A 63 -7.11 4.73 17.71
CA LEU A 63 -7.20 5.96 18.49
C LEU A 63 -7.32 7.14 17.53
N GLY A 64 -8.47 7.81 17.57
CA GLY A 64 -8.68 9.09 16.92
C GLY A 64 -7.94 10.21 17.65
N PHE A 65 -8.08 11.42 17.11
CA PHE A 65 -7.41 12.60 17.66
C PHE A 65 -7.72 12.87 19.15
N PRO A 66 -8.99 12.79 19.61
CA PRO A 66 -9.30 13.01 21.03
C PRO A 66 -8.65 11.96 21.95
N GLU A 67 -8.65 10.69 21.54
CA GLU A 67 -8.01 9.63 22.33
C GLU A 67 -6.49 9.79 22.38
N GLN A 68 -5.86 10.25 21.29
CA GLN A 68 -4.43 10.53 21.25
C GLN A 68 -4.03 11.67 22.20
N VAL A 69 -4.82 12.74 22.25
CA VAL A 69 -4.60 13.84 23.20
C VAL A 69 -4.71 13.34 24.64
N ARG A 70 -5.73 12.53 24.94
CA ARG A 70 -5.90 11.92 26.26
C ARG A 70 -4.72 11.01 26.63
N LEU A 71 -4.28 10.19 25.69
CA LEU A 71 -3.11 9.31 25.87
C LEU A 71 -1.84 10.14 26.16
N ALA A 72 -1.61 11.22 25.43
CA ALA A 72 -0.46 12.10 25.64
C ALA A 72 -0.45 12.73 27.04
N MET A 73 -1.61 13.17 27.54
CA MET A 73 -1.73 13.70 28.91
C MET A 73 -1.45 12.62 29.96
N LEU A 74 -1.98 11.41 29.78
CA LEU A 74 -1.75 10.27 30.67
C LEU A 74 -0.26 9.87 30.73
N ILE A 75 0.44 9.91 29.59
CA ILE A 75 1.88 9.64 29.54
C ILE A 75 2.66 10.74 30.27
N ALA A 76 2.27 12.00 30.12
CA ALA A 76 2.93 13.11 30.81
C ALA A 76 2.75 13.04 32.34
N GLU A 77 1.59 12.58 32.80
CA GLU A 77 1.30 12.40 34.23
C GLU A 77 1.96 11.16 34.83
N HIS A 78 2.11 10.09 34.03
CA HIS A 78 2.71 8.82 34.43
C HIS A 78 3.76 8.33 33.41
N PRO A 79 4.97 8.92 33.41
CA PRO A 79 6.00 8.61 32.41
C PRO A 79 6.51 7.17 32.46
N ASP A 80 6.44 6.53 33.63
CA ASP A 80 6.86 5.13 33.83
C ASP A 80 5.72 4.12 33.65
N ALA A 81 4.54 4.57 33.22
CA ALA A 81 3.40 3.69 33.00
C ALA A 81 3.65 2.73 31.83
N THR A 82 3.38 1.45 32.05
CA THR A 82 3.40 0.44 31.01
C THR A 82 2.24 0.64 30.03
N LEU A 83 2.37 0.11 28.80
CA LEU A 83 1.30 0.17 27.80
C LEU A 83 -0.03 -0.44 28.29
N ASN A 84 0.03 -1.48 29.14
CA ASN A 84 -1.16 -2.09 29.75
C ASN A 84 -1.85 -1.12 30.72
N GLN A 85 -1.09 -0.46 31.59
CA GLN A 85 -1.62 0.53 32.53
C GLN A 85 -2.25 1.70 31.80
N LEU A 86 -1.58 2.24 30.77
CA LEU A 86 -2.12 3.31 29.94
C LEU A 86 -3.43 2.91 29.23
N LYS A 87 -3.53 1.66 28.79
CA LYS A 87 -4.75 1.12 28.19
C LYS A 87 -5.90 1.02 29.18
N GLU A 88 -5.64 0.47 30.37
CA GLU A 88 -6.65 0.32 31.42
C GLU A 88 -7.14 1.67 31.94
N TRP A 89 -6.23 2.58 32.31
CA TRP A 89 -6.57 3.91 32.82
C TRP A 89 -7.23 4.78 31.76
N GLY A 90 -6.73 4.72 30.52
CA GLY A 90 -7.25 5.50 29.41
C GLY A 90 -8.50 4.92 28.75
N GLY A 91 -8.95 3.72 29.14
CA GLY A 91 -10.11 3.04 28.56
C GLY A 91 -10.02 2.87 27.04
N PHE A 92 -8.81 2.64 26.52
CA PHE A 92 -8.58 2.59 25.08
C PHE A 92 -9.01 1.24 24.48
N ALA A 93 -9.84 1.29 23.43
CA ALA A 93 -10.35 0.10 22.75
C ALA A 93 -9.31 -0.60 21.82
N CYS A 94 -8.04 -0.21 21.89
CA CYS A 94 -6.97 -0.76 21.05
C CYS A 94 -6.34 -2.01 21.66
N THR A 95 -5.81 -2.90 20.82
CA THR A 95 -5.01 -4.05 21.25
C THR A 95 -3.52 -3.72 21.17
N LEU A 96 -2.74 -4.21 22.14
CA LEU A 96 -1.29 -4.15 22.05
C LEU A 96 -0.83 -5.28 21.16
N THR A 97 -0.24 -4.96 20.02
CA THR A 97 0.43 -5.93 19.15
C THR A 97 1.92 -5.75 19.34
N THR A 98 2.61 -6.80 19.80
CA THR A 98 4.07 -6.85 19.94
C THR A 98 4.71 -7.18 18.60
#